data_AF-A0A7V9KYA8-F1
#
_entry.id   AF-A0A7V9KYA8-F1
#
_cell.length_a   1.000
_cell.length_b   1.000
_cell.length_c   1.000
_cell.angle_alpha   90.00
_cell.angle_beta   90.00
_cell.angle_gamma   90.00
#
_symmetry.space_group_name_H-M   'P 1'
#
loop_
_entity.id
_entity.type
_entity.pdbx_description
1 polymer ?
#
loop_
_entity_poly.entity_id
_entity_poly.type
_entity_poly.pdbx_seq_one_letter_code
_entity_poly.pdbx_strand_id
1 'polypeptide(L)'
;MALDVARLELGLIGTNCYLVREAGAEEAVVVDPGGDAPEIRLELARSGMRCAAILITHGHWDHLGGVADLAEGTGAPVHMAEDERALLEEVNEYVPQG
;
A
#
# COMPACT_ATOMS: atom_id res chain seq x y z
N MET A 1 -20.51 -5.17 12.33
CA MET A 1 -19.48 -5.13 11.27
C MET A 1 -18.20 -5.68 11.87
N ALA A 2 -17.63 -6.72 11.25
CA ALA A 2 -16.33 -7.26 11.60
C ALA A 2 -15.37 -6.93 10.46
N LEU A 3 -14.11 -6.63 10.79
CA LEU A 3 -13.05 -6.39 9.82
C LEU A 3 -12.17 -7.62 9.70
N ASP A 4 -11.73 -7.90 8.47
CA ASP A 4 -10.67 -8.85 8.15
C ASP A 4 -9.42 -8.03 7.79
N VAL A 5 -8.32 -8.31 8.49
CA VAL A 5 -7.07 -7.54 8.40
C VAL A 5 -5.90 -8.50 8.24
N ALA A 6 -5.29 -8.49 7.06
CA ALA A 6 -4.01 -9.16 6.82
C ALA A 6 -2.86 -8.14 6.94
N ARG A 7 -1.70 -8.62 7.41
CA ARG A 7 -0.48 -7.83 7.54
C ARG A 7 0.65 -8.52 6.78
N LEU A 8 1.37 -7.77 5.98
CA LEU A 8 2.59 -8.18 5.29
C LEU A 8 3.76 -7.31 5.77
N GLU A 9 4.96 -7.87 5.82
CA GLU A 9 6.20 -7.14 6.10
C GLU A 9 6.95 -7.00 4.78
N LEU A 10 7.07 -5.78 4.26
CA LEU A 10 7.54 -5.53 2.89
C LEU A 10 8.72 -4.55 2.86
N GLY A 11 9.45 -4.56 1.75
CA GLY A 11 10.55 -3.64 1.49
C GLY A 11 11.80 -3.90 2.34
N LEU A 12 12.75 -2.97 2.24
CA LEU A 12 14.12 -3.15 2.76
C LEU A 12 14.20 -3.24 4.29
N ILE A 13 13.24 -2.66 5.00
CA ILE A 13 13.23 -2.58 6.47
C ILE A 13 12.04 -3.30 7.10
N GLY A 14 11.26 -4.05 6.31
CA GLY A 14 10.11 -4.81 6.82
C GLY A 14 8.95 -3.93 7.28
N THR A 15 8.62 -2.88 6.51
CA THR A 15 7.51 -1.98 6.82
C THR A 15 6.19 -2.75 6.71
N ASN A 16 5.31 -2.51 7.69
CA ASN A 16 4.02 -3.18 7.72
C ASN A 16 3.08 -2.60 6.66
N CYS A 17 2.61 -3.46 5.77
CA CYS A 17 1.52 -3.21 4.84
C CYS A 17 0.28 -3.95 5.31
N TYR A 18 -0.89 -3.31 5.24
CA TYR A 18 -2.15 -3.91 5.69
C TYR A 18 -3.16 -4.02 4.55
N LEU A 19 -3.84 -5.16 4.45
CA LEU A 19 -4.98 -5.36 3.57
C LEU A 19 -6.22 -5.44 4.45
N VAL A 20 -7.13 -4.49 4.30
CA VAL A 20 -8.28 -4.31 5.20
C VAL A 20 -9.57 -4.37 4.41
N ARG A 21 -10.50 -5.22 4.83
CA ARG A 21 -11.85 -5.28 4.28
C ARG A 21 -12.90 -5.50 5.36
N GLU A 22 -14.16 -5.26 5.03
CA GLU A 22 -15.25 -5.88 5.78
C GLU A 22 -15.21 -7.41 5.60
N ALA A 23 -15.47 -8.15 6.68
CA ALA A 23 -15.45 -9.61 6.64
C ALA A 23 -16.40 -10.17 5.56
N GLY A 24 -15.83 -10.88 4.57
CA GLY A 24 -16.56 -11.46 3.45
C GLY A 24 -16.70 -10.54 2.22
N ALA A 25 -16.23 -9.29 2.28
CA ALA A 25 -16.20 -8.42 1.13
C ALA A 25 -15.10 -8.84 0.12
N GLU A 26 -15.35 -8.54 -1.16
CA GLU A 26 -14.35 -8.74 -2.22
C GLU A 26 -13.44 -7.53 -2.39
N GLU A 27 -13.79 -6.40 -1.80
CA GLU A 27 -13.01 -5.16 -1.89
C GLU A 27 -12.23 -4.93 -0.61
N ALA A 28 -10.95 -4.61 -0.78
CA ALA A 28 -10.05 -4.27 0.31
C ALA A 28 -9.32 -2.96 0.01
N VAL A 29 -9.05 -2.19 1.05
CA VAL A 29 -8.05 -1.13 0.97
C VAL A 29 -6.67 -1.70 1.32
N VAL A 30 -5.64 -1.21 0.63
CA VAL A 30 -4.25 -1.50 0.96
C VAL A 30 -3.67 -0.28 1.66
N VAL A 31 -3.05 -0.47 2.81
CA VAL A 31 -2.44 0.60 3.61
C VAL A 31 -0.92 0.41 3.59
N ASP A 32 -0.21 1.47 3.22
CA ASP A 32 1.25 1.56 3.25
C ASP A 32 1.99 0.45 2.49
N PRO A 33 1.82 0.34 1.15
CA PRO A 33 2.56 -0.61 0.33
C PRO A 33 4.03 -0.17 0.21
N GLY A 34 4.83 -0.47 1.21
CA GLY A 34 6.24 -0.06 1.33
C GLY A 34 7.22 -0.65 0.31
N GLY A 35 6.81 -1.69 -0.39
CA GLY A 35 7.61 -2.41 -1.38
C GLY A 35 6.85 -3.63 -1.90
N ASP A 36 7.53 -4.45 -2.71
CA ASP A 36 7.09 -5.80 -3.07
C ASP A 36 5.63 -5.90 -3.57
N ALA A 37 5.22 -4.96 -4.43
CA ALA A 37 3.87 -4.93 -5.00
C ALA A 37 3.37 -6.27 -5.60
N PRO A 38 4.23 -7.12 -6.22
CA PRO A 38 3.83 -8.47 -6.64
C PRO A 38 3.32 -9.36 -5.50
N GLU A 39 3.90 -9.26 -4.30
CA GLU A 39 3.47 -10.02 -3.13
C GLU A 39 2.10 -9.56 -2.62
N ILE A 40 1.88 -8.24 -2.58
CA ILE A 40 0.56 -7.65 -2.25
C ILE A 40 -0.51 -8.16 -3.23
N ARG A 41 -0.22 -8.11 -4.54
CA ARG A 41 -1.14 -8.60 -5.57
C ARG A 41 -1.42 -10.09 -5.45
N LEU A 42 -0.42 -10.89 -5.09
CA LEU A 42 -0.58 -12.31 -4.86
C LEU A 42 -1.48 -12.58 -3.65
N GLU A 43 -1.30 -11.84 -2.55
CA GLU A 43 -2.15 -11.97 -1.36
C GLU A 43 -3.60 -11.55 -1.63
N LEU A 44 -3.79 -10.43 -2.34
CA LEU A 44 -5.11 -10.00 -2.81
C LEU A 44 -5.79 -11.13 -3.62
N ALA A 45 -5.09 -11.71 -4.59
CA ALA A 45 -5.63 -12.80 -5.40
C ALA A 45 -5.94 -14.07 -4.61
N ARG A 46 -5.05 -14.47 -3.68
CA ARG A 46 -5.24 -15.66 -2.82
C ARG A 46 -6.46 -15.54 -1.91
N SER A 47 -6.69 -14.34 -1.40
CA SER A 47 -7.77 -14.06 -0.46
C SER A 47 -9.07 -13.59 -1.12
N GLY A 48 -9.13 -13.64 -2.46
CA GLY A 48 -10.31 -13.27 -3.25
C GLY A 48 -10.64 -11.78 -3.17
N MET A 49 -9.63 -10.94 -2.96
CA MET A 49 -9.75 -9.49 -2.78
C MET A 49 -9.35 -8.73 -4.04
N ARG A 50 -9.99 -7.58 -4.26
CA ARG A 50 -9.61 -6.53 -5.21
C ARG A 50 -9.20 -5.30 -4.42
N CYS A 51 -8.11 -4.65 -4.85
CA CYS A 51 -7.70 -3.38 -4.28
C CYS A 51 -8.68 -2.28 -4.72
N ALA A 52 -9.45 -1.75 -3.79
CA ALA A 52 -10.40 -0.66 -4.04
C ALA A 52 -9.77 0.72 -3.88
N ALA A 53 -8.76 0.84 -3.01
CA ALA A 53 -8.01 2.06 -2.76
C ALA A 53 -6.66 1.73 -2.10
N ILE A 54 -5.67 2.58 -2.32
CA ILE A 54 -4.39 2.57 -1.63
C ILE A 54 -4.37 3.78 -0.69
N LEU A 55 -4.13 3.53 0.59
CA LEU A 55 -4.09 4.56 1.63
C LEU A 55 -2.66 4.68 2.14
N ILE A 56 -2.16 5.91 2.21
CA ILE A 56 -0.82 6.21 2.72
C ILE A 56 -0.96 6.96 4.03
N THR A 57 -0.37 6.42 5.09
CA THR A 57 -0.40 7.03 6.42
C THR A 57 0.44 8.30 6.46
N HIS A 58 1.64 8.25 5.87
CA HIS A 58 2.56 9.36 5.73
C HIS A 58 3.65 9.10 4.67
N GLY A 59 4.38 10.13 4.26
CA GLY A 59 5.29 10.17 3.11
C GLY A 59 6.72 9.73 3.38
N HIS A 60 6.99 8.92 4.39
CA HIS A 60 8.30 8.29 4.50
C HIS A 60 8.48 7.26 3.38
N TRP A 61 9.67 7.25 2.79
CA TRP A 61 10.02 6.45 1.61
C TRP A 61 9.66 4.96 1.73
N ASP A 62 9.77 4.39 2.93
CA ASP A 62 9.53 2.97 3.20
C ASP A 62 8.04 2.60 3.22
N HIS A 63 7.13 3.58 3.14
CA HIS A 63 5.70 3.38 2.95
C HIS A 63 5.25 3.58 1.49
N LEU A 64 6.14 4.07 0.62
CA LEU A 64 5.83 4.50 -0.74
C LEU A 64 6.37 3.55 -1.83
N GLY A 65 7.34 2.69 -1.49
CA GLY A 65 8.13 1.93 -2.46
C GLY A 65 7.34 1.01 -3.40
N GLY A 66 6.15 0.56 -3.01
CA GLY A 66 5.26 -0.28 -3.81
C GLY A 66 4.04 0.45 -4.40
N VAL A 67 3.87 1.76 -4.14
CA VAL A 67 2.64 2.50 -4.49
C VAL A 67 2.40 2.55 -5.99
N ALA A 68 3.41 2.95 -6.76
CA ALA A 68 3.27 3.15 -8.21
C ALA A 68 2.90 1.82 -8.91
N ASP A 69 3.68 0.77 -8.66
CA ASP A 69 3.46 -0.56 -9.24
C ASP A 69 2.12 -1.17 -8.85
N LEU A 70 1.69 -0.97 -7.58
CA LEU A 70 0.41 -1.47 -7.11
C LEU A 70 -0.76 -0.70 -7.74
N ALA A 71 -0.67 0.63 -7.83
CA ALA A 71 -1.68 1.47 -8.45
C ALA A 71 -1.83 1.14 -9.94
N GLU A 72 -0.72 1.03 -10.68
CA GLU A 72 -0.74 0.63 -12.09
C GLU A 72 -1.30 -0.80 -12.26
N GLY A 73 -0.89 -1.72 -11.41
CA GLY A 73 -1.30 -3.13 -11.49
C GLY A 73 -2.76 -3.41 -11.11
N THR A 74 -3.41 -2.50 -10.39
CA THR A 74 -4.79 -2.67 -9.89
C THR A 74 -5.78 -1.66 -10.44
N GLY A 75 -5.31 -0.49 -10.92
CA GLY A 75 -6.13 0.65 -11.27
C GLY A 75 -6.74 1.37 -10.06
N ALA A 76 -6.33 1.04 -8.83
CA ALA A 76 -6.87 1.64 -7.63
C ALA A 76 -6.41 3.10 -7.44
N PRO A 77 -7.29 3.99 -6.95
CA PRO A 77 -6.89 5.34 -6.57
C PRO A 77 -5.98 5.32 -5.35
N VAL A 78 -5.05 6.28 -5.31
CA VAL A 78 -4.15 6.52 -4.16
C VAL A 78 -4.67 7.71 -3.36
N HIS A 79 -4.73 7.56 -2.04
CA HIS A 79 -5.12 8.59 -1.10
C HIS A 79 -4.01 8.84 -0.10
N MET A 80 -3.71 10.12 0.11
CA MET A 80 -2.68 10.61 1.03
C MET A 80 -3.11 11.98 1.55
N ALA A 81 -2.56 12.39 2.69
CA ALA A 81 -2.75 13.75 3.19
C ALA A 81 -2.18 14.77 2.19
N GLU A 82 -2.92 15.87 1.95
CA GLU A 82 -2.59 16.86 0.92
C GLU A 82 -1.27 17.60 1.21
N ASP A 83 -0.97 17.81 2.49
CA ASP A 83 0.24 18.46 2.99
C ASP A 83 1.52 17.65 2.74
N GLU A 84 1.40 16.35 2.43
CA GLU A 84 2.53 15.48 2.13
C GLU A 84 2.65 15.12 0.65
N ARG A 85 1.88 15.77 -0.24
CA ARG A 85 1.95 15.54 -1.70
C ARG A 85 3.37 15.56 -2.24
N ALA A 86 4.20 16.50 -1.82
CA ALA A 86 5.58 16.63 -2.29
C ALA A 86 6.43 15.40 -1.94
N LEU A 87 6.19 14.75 -0.79
CA LEU A 87 6.92 13.54 -0.39
C LEU A 87 6.61 12.34 -1.30
N LEU A 88 5.39 12.28 -1.85
CA LEU A 88 4.99 11.27 -2.83
C LEU A 88 5.55 11.57 -4.22
N GLU A 89 5.44 12.81 -4.67
CA GLU A 89 5.85 13.23 -6.03
C GLU A 89 7.38 13.32 -6.18
N GLU A 90 8.10 13.62 -5.10
CA GLU A 90 9.55 13.83 -5.08
C GLU A 90 10.27 12.81 -4.17
N VAL A 91 9.74 11.59 -4.05
CA VAL A 91 10.20 10.57 -3.08
C VAL A 91 11.72 10.37 -3.05
N ASN A 92 12.38 10.42 -4.20
CA ASN A 92 13.83 10.20 -4.32
C ASN A 92 14.69 11.25 -3.58
N GLU A 93 14.17 12.44 -3.33
CA GLU A 93 14.85 13.48 -2.54
C GLU A 93 14.86 13.15 -1.03
N TYR A 94 13.93 12.29 -0.59
CA TYR A 94 13.71 11.94 0.82
C TYR A 94 14.12 10.51 1.17
N VAL A 95 14.62 9.75 0.21
CA VAL A 95 15.25 8.44 0.45
C VAL A 95 16.62 8.66 1.10
N PRO A 96 16.93 8.00 2.24
CA PRO A 96 18.25 8.05 2.85
C PRO A 96 19.33 7.66 1.83
N GLN A 97 20.29 8.57 1.62
CA GLN A 97 21.45 8.31 0.78
C GLN A 97 22.38 7.35 1.51
N GLY A 98 22.57 6.16 0.95
CA GLY A 98 23.40 5.08 1.48
C GLY A 98 24.30 4.49 0.42
#